data_AF-A0A933ZZC8-F1
#
_entry.id   AF-A0A933ZZC8-F1
#
_cell.length_a   1.000
_cell.length_b   1.000
_cell.length_c   1.000
_cell.angle_alpha   90.00
_cell.angle_beta   90.00
_cell.angle_gamma   90.00
#
_symmetry.space_group_name_H-M   'P 1'
#
loop_
_entity.id
_entity.type
_entity.pdbx_description
1 polymer ?
#
loop_
_entity_poly.entity_id
_entity_poly.type
_entity_poly.pdbx_seq_one_letter_code
_entity_poly.pdbx_strand_id
1 'polypeptide(L)'
;MTRIEGSRRPIAMAASRDVRATKAEEKPASFRLIEGSRSPDGRYAIGWGFASPNVDFGSFRQQDGSFGTDLGAAELHNFIVDCRRNVAVAETPGTHPGDRKSYNHNSNDVTWSSNSKYLVQLNNSKWETGVGSVYSLDSNGKIAGPADLLAAARMATKELGQQHLSTDDYAVSLTNVKVSDNGLVRCTLVGEIPRGEGFQAEVLFKSTVDSRGKLSLKLQGAAQPVGE
;
A
#
# COMPACT_ATOMS: atom_id res chain seq x y z
N MET A 1 34.65 -30.70 23.58
CA MET A 1 34.29 -30.77 22.15
C MET A 1 32.87 -31.29 22.06
N THR A 2 31.89 -30.41 21.84
CA THR A 2 30.50 -30.81 21.60
C THR A 2 29.92 -29.88 20.54
N ARG A 3 29.52 -30.49 19.42
CA ARG A 3 29.06 -29.85 18.19
C ARG A 3 27.54 -29.65 18.32
N ILE A 4 27.05 -28.42 18.21
CA ILE A 4 25.61 -28.13 18.12
C ILE A 4 25.27 -27.97 16.63
N GLU A 5 24.55 -28.94 16.09
CA GLU A 5 24.01 -28.91 14.73
C GLU A 5 22.83 -27.94 14.66
N GLY A 6 22.96 -26.90 13.83
CA GLY A 6 21.89 -25.97 13.51
C GLY A 6 20.84 -26.63 12.62
N SER A 7 19.66 -26.88 13.19
CA SER A 7 18.44 -27.25 12.47
C SER A 7 18.02 -26.10 11.55
N ARG A 8 18.33 -26.22 10.25
CA ARG A 8 17.77 -25.37 9.19
C ARG A 8 16.35 -25.86 8.90
N ARG A 9 15.34 -25.15 9.41
CA ARG A 9 13.98 -25.28 8.89
C ARG A 9 13.90 -24.51 7.56
N PRO A 10 13.43 -25.11 6.46
CA PRO A 10 13.17 -24.37 5.24
C PRO A 10 11.96 -23.46 5.45
N ILE A 11 12.13 -22.17 5.13
CA ILE A 11 11.02 -21.22 5.01
C ILE A 11 10.27 -21.61 3.74
N ALA A 12 9.02 -22.06 3.91
CA ALA A 12 8.15 -22.37 2.79
C ALA A 12 7.94 -21.09 1.96
N MET A 13 8.37 -21.12 0.70
CA MET A 13 8.00 -20.12 -0.29
C MET A 13 6.47 -20.06 -0.37
N ALA A 14 5.89 -18.95 0.04
CA ALA A 14 4.49 -18.68 -0.19
C ALA A 14 4.27 -18.59 -1.70
N ALA A 15 3.62 -19.62 -2.25
CA ALA A 15 3.21 -19.65 -3.63
C ALA A 15 2.35 -18.41 -3.96
N SER A 16 2.67 -17.78 -5.09
CA SER A 16 1.87 -16.77 -5.77
C SER A 16 0.38 -17.15 -5.72
N ARG A 17 -0.38 -16.44 -4.88
CA ARG A 17 -1.84 -16.57 -4.89
C ARG A 17 -2.36 -15.85 -6.13
N ASP A 18 -2.76 -16.63 -7.12
CA ASP A 18 -3.71 -16.16 -8.13
C ASP A 18 -4.91 -15.53 -7.43
N VAL A 19 -5.06 -14.21 -7.58
CA VAL A 19 -6.26 -13.48 -7.13
C VAL A 19 -7.40 -13.90 -8.05
N ARG A 20 -8.02 -15.04 -7.74
CA ARG A 20 -9.37 -15.35 -8.24
C ARG A 20 -10.29 -14.27 -7.71
N ALA A 21 -11.08 -13.67 -8.60
CA ALA A 21 -12.16 -12.75 -8.23
C ALA A 21 -13.02 -13.40 -7.14
N THR A 22 -12.86 -12.93 -5.91
CA THR A 22 -13.68 -13.37 -4.79
C THR A 22 -15.09 -12.86 -5.02
N LYS A 23 -16.02 -13.81 -4.94
CA LYS A 23 -17.46 -13.64 -4.77
C LYS A 23 -17.70 -12.45 -3.85
N ALA A 24 -18.55 -11.49 -4.25
CA ALA A 24 -18.81 -10.24 -3.53
C ALA A 24 -18.84 -10.45 -2.01
N GLU A 25 -17.70 -10.24 -1.35
CA GLU A 25 -17.62 -10.21 0.09
C GLU A 25 -18.46 -9.02 0.52
N GLU A 26 -19.37 -9.26 1.46
CA GLU A 26 -20.19 -8.22 2.05
C GLU A 26 -19.25 -7.16 2.60
N LYS A 27 -19.22 -6.02 1.92
CA LYS A 27 -18.44 -4.84 2.32
C LYS A 27 -18.73 -4.52 3.79
N PRO A 28 -17.74 -4.06 4.55
CA PRO A 28 -17.85 -3.91 5.99
C PRO A 28 -19.09 -3.09 6.36
N ALA A 29 -19.89 -3.62 7.29
CA ALA A 29 -21.08 -2.93 7.80
C ALA A 29 -20.71 -1.65 8.56
N SER A 30 -19.47 -1.54 9.05
CA SER A 30 -18.94 -0.35 9.70
C SER A 30 -17.45 -0.17 9.41
N PHE A 31 -17.03 1.08 9.24
CA PHE A 31 -15.65 1.47 8.99
C PHE A 31 -15.35 2.83 9.65
N ARG A 32 -14.07 3.11 9.88
CA ARG A 32 -13.58 4.42 10.30
C ARG A 32 -12.71 5.00 9.20
N LEU A 33 -12.81 6.30 8.95
CA LEU A 33 -11.94 6.97 7.98
C LEU A 33 -10.55 7.17 8.59
N ILE A 34 -9.50 6.91 7.82
CA ILE A 34 -8.13 7.29 8.17
C ILE A 34 -8.04 8.80 7.99
N GLU A 35 -7.57 9.49 9.03
CA GLU A 35 -7.40 10.95 9.03
C GLU A 35 -6.46 11.40 7.90
N GLY A 36 -6.77 12.53 7.26
CA GLY A 36 -5.97 13.08 6.16
C GLY A 36 -6.07 12.33 4.82
N SER A 37 -6.80 11.21 4.74
CA SER A 37 -6.87 10.39 3.52
C SER A 37 -7.89 10.83 2.47
N ARG A 38 -8.65 11.90 2.73
CA ARG A 38 -9.73 12.36 1.84
C ARG A 38 -9.17 12.87 0.51
N SER A 39 -9.87 12.57 -0.59
CA SER A 39 -9.59 13.13 -1.90
C SER A 39 -9.81 14.65 -1.90
N PRO A 40 -9.15 15.41 -2.80
CA PRO A 40 -9.33 16.86 -2.93
C PRO A 40 -10.79 17.30 -3.08
N ASP A 41 -11.62 16.52 -3.78
CA ASP A 41 -13.05 16.78 -3.95
C ASP A 41 -13.93 16.27 -2.79
N GLY A 42 -13.31 15.66 -1.78
CA GLY A 42 -13.95 15.09 -0.59
C GLY A 42 -14.80 13.84 -0.84
N ARG A 43 -14.89 13.35 -2.08
CA ARG A 43 -15.77 12.23 -2.44
C ARG A 43 -15.26 10.89 -1.92
N TYR A 44 -13.95 10.68 -1.94
CA TYR A 44 -13.34 9.42 -1.54
C TYR A 44 -12.39 9.61 -0.36
N ALA A 45 -12.14 8.53 0.37
CA ALA A 45 -11.14 8.46 1.43
C ALA A 45 -10.66 7.01 1.60
N ILE A 46 -9.60 6.82 2.38
CA ILE A 46 -9.30 5.49 2.93
C ILE A 46 -10.03 5.33 4.24
N GLY A 47 -10.71 4.20 4.38
CA GLY A 47 -11.26 3.73 5.65
C GLY A 47 -10.62 2.42 6.06
N TRP A 48 -10.83 2.04 7.31
CA TRP A 48 -10.45 0.75 7.87
C TRP A 48 -11.62 0.15 8.64
N GLY A 49 -11.75 -1.17 8.55
CA GLY A 49 -12.96 -1.91 8.87
C GLY A 49 -12.64 -3.35 9.27
N PHE A 50 -13.54 -3.99 10.01
CA PHE A 50 -13.56 -5.44 10.10
C PHE A 50 -14.25 -6.00 8.86
N ALA A 51 -13.67 -7.02 8.23
CA ALA A 51 -14.33 -7.70 7.11
C ALA A 51 -15.62 -8.41 7.55
N SER A 52 -15.69 -8.85 8.81
CA SER A 52 -16.89 -9.48 9.36
C SER A 52 -17.91 -8.42 9.80
N PRO A 53 -19.17 -8.46 9.31
CA PRO A 53 -20.20 -7.50 9.69
C PRO A 53 -20.69 -7.66 11.13
N ASN A 54 -20.35 -8.76 11.80
CA ASN A 54 -20.82 -9.09 13.15
C ASN A 54 -19.86 -8.62 14.27
N VAL A 55 -18.81 -7.88 13.92
CA VAL A 55 -17.86 -7.36 14.91
C VAL A 55 -18.36 -6.02 15.42
N ASP A 56 -18.57 -5.92 16.74
CA ASP A 56 -18.86 -4.63 17.39
C ASP A 56 -17.60 -3.75 17.40
N PHE A 57 -17.54 -2.79 16.49
CA PHE A 57 -16.45 -1.82 16.42
C PHE A 57 -16.22 -1.10 17.76
N GLY A 58 -17.31 -0.84 18.52
CA GLY A 58 -17.27 -0.12 19.78
C GLY A 58 -16.46 -0.82 20.86
N SER A 59 -16.38 -2.16 20.83
CA SER A 59 -15.64 -2.93 21.83
C SER A 59 -14.12 -2.73 21.76
N PHE A 60 -13.60 -2.19 20.66
CA PHE A 60 -12.17 -1.90 20.47
C PHE A 60 -11.77 -0.48 20.86
N ARG A 61 -12.74 0.33 21.29
CA ARG A 61 -12.50 1.69 21.77
C ARG A 61 -11.78 1.64 23.13
N GLN A 62 -10.65 2.33 23.19
CA GLN A 62 -9.84 2.50 24.39
C GLN A 62 -10.38 3.65 25.25
N GLN A 63 -9.89 3.73 26.49
CA GLN A 63 -10.31 4.78 27.44
C GLN A 63 -9.99 6.20 26.97
N ASP A 64 -8.89 6.38 26.25
CA ASP A 64 -8.48 7.67 25.67
C ASP A 64 -9.27 8.04 24.40
N GLY A 65 -10.23 7.20 24.00
CA GLY A 65 -11.07 7.37 22.83
C GLY A 65 -10.46 6.86 21.53
N SER A 66 -9.19 6.43 21.54
CA SER A 66 -8.56 5.74 20.41
C SER A 66 -9.20 4.38 20.18
N PHE A 67 -9.04 3.83 18.99
CA PHE A 67 -9.37 2.48 18.61
C PHE A 67 -8.07 1.74 18.32
N GLY A 68 -7.99 0.52 18.81
CA GLY A 68 -6.89 -0.35 18.44
C GLY A 68 -7.18 -1.78 18.84
N THR A 69 -6.56 -2.69 18.13
CA THR A 69 -6.72 -4.12 18.34
C THR A 69 -5.40 -4.82 18.10
N ASP A 70 -5.18 -5.91 18.82
CA ASP A 70 -4.05 -6.83 18.59
C ASP A 70 -4.43 -7.93 17.58
N LEU A 71 -5.66 -7.88 17.05
CA LEU A 71 -6.10 -8.75 15.96
C LEU A 71 -5.26 -8.46 14.70
N GLY A 72 -4.83 -9.53 14.05
CA GLY A 72 -3.97 -9.45 12.87
C GLY A 72 -4.70 -8.97 11.61
N ALA A 73 -3.93 -8.73 10.55
CA ALA A 73 -4.41 -8.28 9.23
C ALA A 73 -5.46 -9.19 8.56
N ALA A 74 -5.70 -10.40 9.08
CA ALA A 74 -6.75 -11.28 8.58
C ALA A 74 -8.17 -10.74 8.87
N GLU A 75 -8.33 -9.96 9.94
CA GLU A 75 -9.63 -9.46 10.38
C GLU A 75 -9.84 -7.98 10.08
N LEU A 76 -8.74 -7.21 10.02
CA LEU A 76 -8.72 -5.79 9.72
C LEU A 76 -8.30 -5.52 8.28
N HIS A 77 -9.15 -4.78 7.58
CA HIS A 77 -8.98 -4.47 6.17
C HIS A 77 -9.09 -2.97 5.95
N ASN A 78 -8.37 -2.49 4.94
CA ASN A 78 -8.50 -1.14 4.45
C ASN A 78 -9.42 -1.09 3.24
N PHE A 79 -10.09 0.04 3.07
CA PHE A 79 -11.08 0.23 2.01
C PHE A 79 -10.93 1.61 1.39
N ILE A 80 -11.16 1.73 0.09
CA ILE A 80 -11.58 2.99 -0.51
C ILE A 80 -13.06 3.16 -0.17
N VAL A 81 -13.42 4.31 0.39
CA VAL A 81 -14.78 4.65 0.82
C VAL A 81 -15.33 5.77 -0.03
N ASP A 82 -16.56 5.63 -0.54
CA ASP A 82 -17.34 6.75 -1.08
C ASP A 82 -17.99 7.47 0.11
N CYS A 83 -17.45 8.65 0.45
CA CYS A 83 -17.88 9.44 1.60
C CYS A 83 -19.27 10.05 1.42
N ARG A 84 -19.76 10.23 0.19
CA ARG A 84 -21.10 10.77 -0.05
C ARG A 84 -22.16 9.70 0.21
N ARG A 85 -21.87 8.48 -0.22
CA ARG A 85 -22.74 7.32 -0.02
C ARG A 85 -22.53 6.63 1.33
N ASN A 86 -21.43 6.96 2.01
CA ASN A 86 -20.98 6.31 3.23
C ASN A 86 -20.86 4.78 3.08
N VAL A 87 -20.23 4.33 1.99
CA VAL A 87 -20.03 2.90 1.70
C VAL A 87 -18.59 2.61 1.26
N ALA A 88 -18.05 1.46 1.67
CA ALA A 88 -16.83 0.94 1.09
C ALA A 88 -17.07 0.60 -0.40
N VAL A 89 -16.17 1.03 -1.28
CA VAL A 89 -16.27 0.82 -2.73
C VAL A 89 -15.27 -0.19 -3.25
N ALA A 90 -14.09 -0.29 -2.64
CA ALA A 90 -13.08 -1.31 -2.92
C ALA A 90 -12.26 -1.61 -1.65
N GLU A 91 -11.76 -2.84 -1.51
CA GLU A 91 -10.76 -3.20 -0.50
C GLU A 91 -9.35 -2.83 -1.01
N THR A 92 -8.43 -2.53 -0.09
CA THR A 92 -7.03 -2.26 -0.40
C THR A 92 -6.13 -3.27 0.30
N PRO A 93 -4.97 -3.65 -0.29
CA PRO A 93 -4.08 -4.66 0.29
C PRO A 93 -3.34 -4.19 1.57
N GLY A 94 -3.62 -2.97 2.02
CA GLY A 94 -3.04 -2.38 3.22
C GLY A 94 -3.78 -2.76 4.49
N THR A 95 -3.16 -2.50 5.63
CA THR A 95 -3.80 -2.65 6.95
C THR A 95 -3.60 -1.40 7.79
N HIS A 96 -4.61 -1.05 8.56
CA HIS A 96 -4.55 -0.01 9.58
C HIS A 96 -4.94 -0.63 10.93
N PRO A 97 -3.99 -0.82 11.88
CA PRO A 97 -4.24 -1.53 13.13
C PRO A 97 -5.05 -0.72 14.15
N GLY A 98 -5.18 0.59 13.94
CA GLY A 98 -5.86 1.52 14.83
C GLY A 98 -5.17 2.87 14.89
N ASP A 99 -5.73 3.78 15.68
CA ASP A 99 -5.30 5.17 15.85
C ASP A 99 -4.60 5.43 17.21
N ARG A 100 -4.18 4.37 17.91
CA ARG A 100 -3.40 4.46 19.15
C ARG A 100 -2.07 5.19 18.88
N LYS A 101 -1.72 6.15 19.75
CA LYS A 101 -0.42 6.87 19.67
C LYS A 101 0.80 5.95 19.75
N SER A 102 0.68 4.80 20.41
CA SER A 102 1.74 3.79 20.48
C SER A 102 1.96 3.03 19.16
N TYR A 103 1.04 3.12 18.20
CA TYR A 103 1.20 2.56 16.85
C TYR A 103 1.98 3.52 15.94
N ASN A 104 3.12 4.01 16.41
CA ASN A 104 3.95 4.99 15.70
C ASN A 104 4.94 4.38 14.69
N HIS A 105 4.90 3.06 14.49
CA HIS A 105 5.77 2.35 13.55
C HIS A 105 5.12 2.07 12.20
N ASN A 106 3.81 2.26 12.06
CA ASN A 106 3.09 2.01 10.83
C ASN A 106 2.38 3.28 10.36
N SER A 107 2.53 3.65 9.09
CA SER A 107 1.76 4.73 8.46
C SER A 107 0.90 4.20 7.33
N ASN A 108 -0.17 4.95 7.05
CA ASN A 108 -1.02 4.78 5.88
C ASN A 108 -0.98 6.09 5.10
N ASP A 109 0.03 6.25 4.27
CA ASP A 109 0.27 7.49 3.53
C ASP A 109 -0.53 7.46 2.22
N VAL A 110 -1.25 8.55 1.96
CA VAL A 110 -2.18 8.65 0.85
C VAL A 110 -1.83 9.88 0.02
N THR A 111 -1.70 9.68 -1.29
CA THR A 111 -1.45 10.75 -2.25
C THR A 111 -2.50 10.72 -3.35
N TRP A 112 -3.23 11.82 -3.51
CA TRP A 112 -4.24 11.98 -4.54
C TRP A 112 -3.72 12.85 -5.68
N SER A 113 -4.22 12.59 -6.89
CA SER A 113 -4.14 13.57 -7.97
C SER A 113 -5.07 14.75 -7.67
N SER A 114 -4.75 15.94 -8.17
CA SER A 114 -5.53 17.15 -7.93
C SER A 114 -6.99 17.00 -8.39
N ASN A 115 -7.23 16.28 -9.48
CA ASN A 115 -8.57 15.98 -9.99
C ASN A 115 -9.29 14.81 -9.30
N SER A 116 -8.72 14.23 -8.23
CA SER A 116 -9.27 13.11 -7.46
C SER A 116 -9.47 11.79 -8.25
N LYS A 117 -8.86 11.65 -9.43
CA LYS A 117 -9.00 10.46 -10.29
C LYS A 117 -7.94 9.39 -10.08
N TYR A 118 -6.85 9.72 -9.39
CA TYR A 118 -5.80 8.78 -9.07
C TYR A 118 -5.43 8.86 -7.61
N LEU A 119 -5.12 7.69 -7.06
CA LEU A 119 -4.77 7.49 -5.67
C LEU A 119 -3.54 6.60 -5.61
N VAL A 120 -2.56 7.00 -4.81
CA VAL A 120 -1.49 6.12 -4.34
C VAL A 120 -1.65 5.95 -2.84
N GLN A 121 -1.67 4.70 -2.39
CA GLN A 121 -1.63 4.34 -0.96
C GLN A 121 -0.32 3.62 -0.68
N LEU A 122 0.41 4.08 0.33
CA LEU A 122 1.56 3.39 0.91
C LEU A 122 1.22 2.92 2.32
N ASN A 123 1.57 1.67 2.63
CA ASN A 123 1.68 1.19 3.99
C ASN A 123 3.14 1.03 4.33
N ASN A 124 3.64 1.95 5.13
CA ASN A 124 5.02 1.93 5.58
C ASN A 124 5.07 1.34 6.97
N SER A 125 6.05 0.48 7.18
CA SER A 125 6.54 0.11 8.50
C SER A 125 7.68 1.05 8.89
N LYS A 126 8.29 0.81 10.06
CA LYS A 126 9.45 1.58 10.52
C LYS A 126 10.62 1.56 9.55
N TRP A 127 10.78 0.49 8.78
CA TRP A 127 12.00 0.21 8.00
C TRP A 127 11.77 0.14 6.49
N GLU A 128 10.53 -0.06 6.06
CA GLU A 128 10.23 -0.27 4.64
C GLU A 128 8.78 0.00 4.31
N THR A 129 8.53 0.23 3.02
CA THR A 129 7.20 0.15 2.43
C THR A 129 6.82 -1.32 2.28
N GLY A 130 5.83 -1.78 3.03
CA GLY A 130 5.29 -3.13 2.92
C GLY A 130 4.28 -3.27 1.78
N VAL A 131 3.49 -2.22 1.52
CA VAL A 131 2.51 -2.19 0.44
C VAL A 131 2.56 -0.83 -0.25
N GLY A 132 2.60 -0.82 -1.58
CA GLY A 132 2.41 0.37 -2.40
C GLY A 132 1.41 0.07 -3.50
N SER A 133 0.29 0.78 -3.52
CA SER A 133 -0.81 0.52 -4.45
C SER A 133 -1.27 1.77 -5.18
N VAL A 134 -1.52 1.65 -6.49
CA VAL A 134 -2.12 2.71 -7.31
C VAL A 134 -3.54 2.31 -7.70
N TYR A 135 -4.43 3.30 -7.72
CA TYR A 135 -5.81 3.18 -8.18
C TYR A 135 -6.14 4.28 -9.16
N SER A 136 -7.06 3.98 -10.08
CA SER A 136 -7.76 4.96 -10.90
C SER A 136 -9.24 4.92 -10.56
N LEU A 137 -9.84 6.09 -10.40
CA LEU A 137 -11.23 6.29 -10.04
C LEU A 137 -11.90 7.16 -11.12
N ASP A 138 -13.04 6.71 -11.63
CA ASP A 138 -13.84 7.52 -12.54
C ASP A 138 -14.99 8.26 -11.83
N SER A 139 -15.63 9.17 -12.56
CA SER A 139 -16.77 9.95 -12.06
C SER A 139 -17.99 9.08 -11.73
N ASN A 140 -18.10 7.88 -12.31
CA ASN A 140 -19.21 6.96 -12.12
C ASN A 140 -18.99 6.03 -10.91
N GLY A 141 -17.85 6.16 -10.22
CA GLY A 141 -17.50 5.30 -9.08
C GLY A 141 -16.90 3.96 -9.47
N LYS A 142 -16.50 3.78 -10.74
CA LYS A 142 -15.70 2.63 -11.13
C LYS A 142 -14.27 2.85 -10.65
N ILE A 143 -13.72 1.81 -10.03
CA ILE A 143 -12.35 1.79 -9.52
C ILE A 143 -11.58 0.72 -10.31
N ALA A 144 -10.40 1.08 -10.77
CA ALA A 144 -9.41 0.17 -11.36
C ALA A 144 -8.18 0.12 -10.45
N GLY A 145 -7.75 -1.08 -10.08
CA GLY A 145 -6.63 -1.31 -9.16
C GLY A 145 -6.95 -2.46 -8.19
N PRO A 146 -6.05 -2.77 -7.24
CA PRO A 146 -4.72 -2.15 -7.09
C PRO A 146 -3.76 -2.51 -8.23
N ALA A 147 -2.94 -1.56 -8.66
CA ALA A 147 -1.68 -1.86 -9.34
C ALA A 147 -0.53 -1.76 -8.33
N ASP A 148 0.32 -2.78 -8.28
CA ASP A 148 1.40 -2.90 -7.29
C ASP A 148 2.58 -1.98 -7.64
N LEU A 149 2.67 -0.85 -6.95
CA LEU A 149 3.73 0.14 -7.12
C LEU A 149 5.06 -0.35 -6.53
N LEU A 150 5.02 -1.10 -5.43
CA LEU A 150 6.22 -1.61 -4.78
C LEU A 150 6.90 -2.64 -5.67
N ALA A 151 6.14 -3.57 -6.24
CA ALA A 151 6.67 -4.52 -7.21
C ALA A 151 7.20 -3.82 -8.46
N ALA A 152 6.49 -2.81 -8.97
CA ALA A 152 6.95 -2.02 -10.11
C ALA A 152 8.28 -1.29 -9.82
N ALA A 153 8.41 -0.69 -8.63
CA ALA A 153 9.64 -0.03 -8.18
C ALA A 153 10.80 -1.02 -7.98
N ARG A 154 10.54 -2.20 -7.40
CA ARG A 154 11.53 -3.28 -7.30
C ARG A 154 11.98 -3.81 -8.66
N MET A 155 11.14 -3.77 -9.70
CA MET A 155 11.59 -4.10 -11.05
C MET A 155 12.47 -2.99 -11.64
N ALA A 156 12.19 -1.72 -11.33
CA ALA A 156 12.98 -0.59 -11.80
C ALA A 156 14.41 -0.55 -11.23
N THR A 157 14.70 -1.20 -10.08
CA THR A 157 16.07 -1.32 -9.56
C THR A 157 17.01 -2.05 -10.53
N LYS A 158 16.49 -2.98 -11.33
CA LYS A 158 17.29 -3.69 -12.34
C LYS A 158 17.76 -2.75 -13.44
N GLU A 159 16.88 -1.86 -13.91
CA GLU A 159 17.19 -0.83 -14.91
C GLU A 159 18.21 0.20 -14.37
N LEU A 160 18.32 0.34 -13.05
CA LEU A 160 19.30 1.18 -12.35
C LEU A 160 20.65 0.49 -12.11
N GLY A 161 20.88 -0.70 -12.68
CA GLY A 161 22.12 -1.45 -12.53
C GLY A 161 22.26 -2.20 -11.19
N GLN A 162 21.21 -2.22 -10.35
CA GLN A 162 21.20 -2.92 -9.06
C GLN A 162 20.81 -4.40 -9.21
N GLN A 163 20.95 -4.96 -10.40
CA GLN A 163 20.63 -6.35 -10.75
C GLN A 163 21.41 -7.41 -9.96
N HIS A 164 22.49 -7.01 -9.27
CA HIS A 164 23.32 -7.89 -8.45
C HIS A 164 22.76 -8.10 -7.03
N LEU A 165 21.79 -7.29 -6.60
CA LEU A 165 21.16 -7.40 -5.29
C LEU A 165 19.92 -8.30 -5.37
N SER A 166 19.84 -9.29 -4.48
CA SER A 166 18.57 -10.01 -4.24
C SER A 166 17.59 -9.09 -3.54
N THR A 167 16.29 -9.28 -3.75
CA THR A 167 15.24 -8.51 -3.05
C THR A 167 15.26 -8.68 -1.54
N ASP A 168 15.90 -9.75 -1.05
CA ASP A 168 16.08 -10.05 0.37
C ASP A 168 17.33 -9.37 0.97
N ASP A 169 18.21 -8.81 0.13
CA ASP A 169 19.45 -8.18 0.56
C ASP A 169 19.25 -6.72 0.98
N TYR A 170 18.05 -6.16 0.76
CA TYR A 170 17.75 -4.76 1.04
C TYR A 170 16.28 -4.49 1.38
N ALA A 171 16.07 -3.54 2.28
CA ALA A 171 14.77 -2.96 2.56
C ALA A 171 14.44 -1.88 1.52
N VAL A 172 13.17 -1.79 1.11
CA VAL A 172 12.72 -0.81 0.12
C VAL A 172 11.71 0.15 0.71
N SER A 173 12.00 1.44 0.57
CA SER A 173 11.07 2.51 0.92
C SER A 173 10.70 3.32 -0.31
N LEU A 174 9.41 3.63 -0.45
CA LEU A 174 8.89 4.58 -1.42
C LEU A 174 8.56 5.88 -0.69
N THR A 175 9.19 6.97 -1.11
CA THR A 175 9.01 8.31 -0.51
C THR A 175 8.71 9.35 -1.57
N ASN A 176 8.38 10.57 -1.16
CA ASN A 176 8.11 11.72 -2.05
C ASN A 176 7.12 11.41 -3.18
N VAL A 177 6.09 10.62 -2.89
CA VAL A 177 5.11 10.19 -3.88
C VAL A 177 4.31 11.39 -4.37
N LYS A 178 4.19 11.49 -5.70
CA LYS A 178 3.30 12.42 -6.39
C LYS A 178 2.56 11.66 -7.48
N VAL A 179 1.29 11.97 -7.67
CA VAL A 179 0.51 11.45 -8.80
C VAL A 179 -0.17 12.60 -9.53
N SER A 180 0.02 12.64 -10.86
CA SER A 180 -0.57 13.67 -11.70
C SER A 180 -2.00 13.32 -12.11
N ASP A 181 -2.71 14.32 -12.62
CA ASP A 181 -4.08 14.19 -13.15
C ASP A 181 -4.21 13.29 -14.37
N ASN A 182 -3.08 12.93 -15.01
CA ASN A 182 -3.06 11.99 -16.12
C ASN A 182 -2.56 10.59 -15.68
N GLY A 183 -2.36 10.35 -14.39
CA GLY A 183 -1.94 9.05 -13.88
C GLY A 183 -0.44 8.76 -14.02
N LEU A 184 0.40 9.79 -14.12
CA LEU A 184 1.84 9.67 -13.96
C LEU A 184 2.16 9.66 -12.46
N VAL A 185 2.73 8.56 -11.98
CA VAL A 185 3.20 8.39 -10.60
C VAL A 185 4.70 8.63 -10.57
N ARG A 186 5.15 9.55 -9.72
CA ARG A 186 6.55 9.79 -9.41
C ARG A 186 6.79 9.45 -7.96
N CYS A 187 7.86 8.73 -7.66
CA CYS A 187 8.30 8.54 -6.29
C CYS A 187 9.82 8.40 -6.23
N THR A 188 10.36 8.62 -5.04
CA THR A 188 11.73 8.27 -4.71
C THR A 188 11.74 6.84 -4.18
N LEU A 189 12.53 5.99 -4.82
CA LEU A 189 12.85 4.65 -4.38
C LEU A 189 14.14 4.71 -3.56
N VAL A 190 14.09 4.25 -2.31
CA VAL A 190 15.26 4.12 -1.43
C VAL A 190 15.48 2.65 -1.13
N GLY A 191 16.68 2.15 -1.40
CA GLY A 191 17.13 0.82 -1.01
C GLY A 191 18.14 0.91 0.13
N GLU A 192 17.83 0.33 1.27
CA GLU A 192 18.74 0.25 2.41
C GLU A 192 19.38 -1.14 2.50
N ILE A 193 20.71 -1.20 2.37
CA ILE A 193 21.48 -2.44 2.43
C ILE A 193 22.13 -2.56 3.82
N PRO A 194 21.85 -3.63 4.59
CA PRO A 194 22.49 -3.83 5.87
C PRO A 194 24.02 -3.86 5.73
N ARG A 195 24.71 -2.91 6.38
CA ARG A 195 26.18 -2.77 6.36
C ARG A 195 26.79 -2.46 4.97
N GLY A 196 25.97 -2.00 4.02
CA GLY A 196 26.41 -1.57 2.69
C GLY A 196 26.03 -0.12 2.39
N GLU A 197 26.45 0.36 1.22
CA GLU A 197 25.94 1.62 0.68
C GLU A 197 24.54 1.40 0.11
N GLY A 198 23.55 2.14 0.61
CA GLY A 198 22.22 2.15 0.04
C GLY A 198 22.19 2.80 -1.34
N PHE A 199 21.01 2.81 -1.95
CA PHE A 199 20.79 3.53 -3.20
C PHE A 199 19.51 4.34 -3.15
N GLN A 200 19.45 5.37 -3.99
CA GLN A 200 18.27 6.17 -4.19
C GLN A 200 18.05 6.40 -5.68
N ALA A 201 16.80 6.43 -6.11
CA ALA A 201 16.42 6.79 -7.47
C ALA A 201 15.06 7.48 -7.50
N GLU A 202 14.89 8.48 -8.38
CA GLU A 202 13.57 8.92 -8.80
C GLU A 202 13.06 7.96 -9.89
N VAL A 203 11.86 7.42 -9.69
CA VAL A 203 11.20 6.53 -10.64
C VAL A 203 9.86 7.11 -11.07
N LEU A 204 9.57 7.00 -12.36
CA LEU A 204 8.36 7.50 -12.99
C LEU A 204 7.60 6.36 -13.63
N PHE A 205 6.34 6.17 -13.24
CA PHE A 205 5.44 5.17 -13.80
C PHE A 205 4.23 5.83 -14.45
N LYS A 206 3.87 5.37 -15.63
CA LYS A 206 2.58 5.71 -16.24
C LYS A 206 1.57 4.63 -15.89
N SER A 207 0.48 5.02 -15.25
CA SER A 207 -0.66 4.15 -15.05
C SER A 207 -1.54 4.09 -16.30
N THR A 208 -2.01 2.90 -16.64
CA THR A 208 -2.92 2.67 -17.78
C THR A 208 -3.98 1.64 -17.39
N VAL A 209 -5.24 1.93 -17.68
CA VAL A 209 -6.36 1.01 -17.52
C VAL A 209 -6.63 0.34 -18.86
N ASP A 210 -6.58 -0.99 -18.91
CA ASP A 210 -6.89 -1.75 -20.13
C ASP A 210 -8.40 -1.83 -20.40
N SER A 211 -8.79 -2.39 -21.55
CA SER A 211 -10.20 -2.54 -21.93
C SER A 211 -11.02 -3.42 -20.96
N ARG A 212 -10.36 -4.23 -20.13
CA ARG A 212 -10.97 -5.07 -19.10
C ARG A 212 -11.06 -4.35 -17.74
N GLY A 213 -10.58 -3.12 -17.64
CA GLY A 213 -10.56 -2.35 -16.41
C GLY A 213 -9.37 -2.68 -15.50
N LYS A 214 -8.37 -3.44 -15.97
CA LYS A 214 -7.16 -3.73 -15.19
C LYS A 214 -6.22 -2.54 -15.24
N LEU A 215 -5.83 -2.02 -14.08
CA LEU A 215 -4.79 -1.02 -13.96
C LEU A 215 -3.40 -1.68 -14.03
N SER A 216 -2.49 -1.05 -14.75
CA SER A 216 -1.09 -1.46 -14.84
C SER A 216 -0.17 -0.25 -14.74
N LEU A 217 1.08 -0.47 -14.32
CA LEU A 217 2.12 0.55 -14.24
C LEU A 217 3.23 0.21 -15.25
N LYS A 218 3.58 1.18 -16.09
CA LYS A 218 4.71 1.06 -17.02
C LYS A 218 5.78 2.08 -16.65
N LEU A 219 7.01 1.59 -16.40
CA LEU A 219 8.16 2.45 -16.17
C LEU A 219 8.36 3.39 -17.38
N GLN A 220 8.49 4.69 -17.10
CA GLN A 220 8.78 5.74 -18.08
C GLN A 220 10.22 6.23 -17.97
N GLY A 221 10.78 6.16 -16.77
CA GLY A 221 12.16 6.54 -16.50
C GLY A 221 12.55 6.22 -15.07
N ALA A 222 13.84 5.99 -14.87
CA ALA A 222 14.48 5.84 -13.58
C ALA A 222 15.81 6.58 -13.64
N ALA A 223 16.09 7.44 -12.66
CA ALA A 223 17.34 8.18 -12.58
C ALA A 223 17.79 8.27 -11.13
N GLN A 224 19.09 8.17 -10.88
CA GLN A 224 19.63 8.54 -9.58
C GLN A 224 19.38 10.04 -9.33
N PRO A 225 19.10 10.47 -8.09
CA PRO A 225 19.04 11.89 -7.78
C PRO A 225 20.37 12.52 -8.21
N VAL A 226 20.31 13.59 -8.98
CA VAL A 226 21.49 14.43 -9.20
C VAL A 226 21.82 15.00 -7.83
N GLY A 227 22.98 14.63 -7.27
CA GLY A 227 23.41 15.13 -5.95
C GLY A 227 23.33 16.65 -5.92
N GLU A 228 22.75 17.19 -4.85
CA GLU A 228 22.85 18.61 -4.52
C GLU A 228 24.30 18.98 -4.17
#